data_AF-A0A1H9WET0-F1
#
_entry.id   AF-A0A1H9WET0-F1
#
_cell.length_a   1.000
_cell.length_b   1.000
_cell.length_c   1.000
_cell.angle_alpha   90.00
_cell.angle_beta   90.00
_cell.angle_gamma   90.00
#
_symmetry.space_group_name_H-M   'P 1'
#
loop_
_entity.id
_entity.type
_entity.pdbx_description
1 polymer ?
#
loop_
_entity_poly.entity_id
_entity_poly.type
_entity_poly.pdbx_seq_one_letter_code
_entity_poly.pdbx_strand_id
1 'polypeptide(L)'
;MSVYSYKRSVAESASEELNSVMNAIESTLSEMDSDIQKLAGDWEGSEQETYQGIHGKWSSAANNLKSILGQIRGALDENTAAVSETRGRVASSLAGE
;
A
#
# COMPACT_ATOMS: atom_id res chain seq x y z
N MET A 1 -30.34 13.33 -3.47
CA MET A 1 -29.51 13.37 -2.25
C MET A 1 -28.34 12.35 -2.26
N SER A 2 -28.01 11.72 -3.41
CA SER A 2 -27.06 10.58 -3.48
C SER A 2 -25.56 10.95 -3.66
N VAL A 3 -25.23 12.23 -3.85
CA VAL A 3 -23.84 12.69 -4.03
C VAL A 3 -23.12 12.86 -2.68
N TYR A 4 -23.87 12.86 -1.57
CA TYR A 4 -23.35 13.15 -0.23
C TYR A 4 -22.54 12.01 0.41
N SER A 5 -22.81 10.75 0.06
CA SER A 5 -22.07 9.60 0.63
C SER A 5 -20.79 9.23 -0.14
N TYR A 6 -20.63 9.67 -1.39
CA TYR A 6 -19.60 9.17 -2.31
C TYR A 6 -18.12 9.46 -1.91
N LYS A 7 -17.82 10.29 -0.90
CA LYS A 7 -16.42 10.75 -0.72
C LYS A 7 -15.68 10.28 0.52
N ARG A 8 -16.39 9.84 1.56
CA ARG A 8 -15.73 9.43 2.82
C ARG A 8 -15.65 7.93 2.97
N SER A 9 -16.77 7.23 2.81
CA SER A 9 -16.77 5.76 2.89
C SER A 9 -15.90 5.13 1.80
N VAL A 10 -15.89 5.71 0.59
CA VAL A 10 -15.04 5.23 -0.51
C VAL A 10 -13.55 5.42 -0.18
N ALA A 11 -13.18 6.53 0.47
CA ALA A 11 -11.80 6.77 0.88
C ALA A 11 -11.38 5.87 2.05
N GLU A 12 -12.25 5.71 3.06
CA GLU A 12 -12.02 4.79 4.17
C GLU A 12 -11.88 3.33 3.68
N SER A 13 -12.78 2.86 2.80
CA SER A 13 -12.68 1.52 2.20
C SER A 13 -11.42 1.35 1.35
N ALA A 14 -11.05 2.34 0.55
CA ALA A 14 -9.81 2.28 -0.24
C ALA A 14 -8.56 2.23 0.66
N SER A 15 -8.54 2.96 1.78
CA SER A 15 -7.46 2.87 2.77
C SER A 15 -7.36 1.50 3.43
N GLU A 16 -8.50 0.88 3.76
CA GLU A 16 -8.56 -0.48 4.31
C GLU A 16 -8.05 -1.52 3.30
N GLU A 17 -8.50 -1.44 2.05
CA GLU A 17 -8.03 -2.30 0.95
C GLU A 17 -6.53 -2.14 0.72
N LEU A 18 -6.01 -0.90 0.70
CA LEU A 18 -4.58 -0.62 0.56
C LEU A 18 -3.76 -1.25 1.69
N ASN A 19 -4.21 -1.13 2.94
CA ASN A 19 -3.55 -1.78 4.08
C ASN A 19 -3.57 -3.31 3.95
N SER A 20 -4.69 -3.88 3.49
CA SER A 20 -4.80 -5.33 3.24
C SER A 20 -3.81 -5.79 2.17
N VAL A 21 -3.70 -5.06 1.06
CA VAL A 21 -2.75 -5.35 -0.02
C VAL A 21 -1.31 -5.23 0.47
N MET A 22 -0.99 -4.20 1.27
CA MET A 22 0.33 -4.03 1.87
C MET A 22 0.70 -5.24 2.74
N ASN A 23 -0.21 -5.69 3.61
CA ASN A 23 0.01 -6.86 4.47
C ASN A 23 0.20 -8.14 3.65
N ALA A 24 -0.56 -8.32 2.56
CA ALA A 24 -0.42 -9.47 1.68
C ALA A 24 0.94 -9.50 0.97
N ILE A 25 1.44 -8.34 0.52
CA ILE A 25 2.79 -8.21 -0.06
C ILE A 25 3.86 -8.55 0.98
N GLU A 26 3.70 -8.08 2.22
CA GLU A 26 4.63 -8.41 3.30
C GLU A 26 4.68 -9.90 3.62
N SER A 27 3.52 -10.56 3.71
CA SER A 27 3.47 -12.02 3.91
C SER A 27 4.16 -12.76 2.78
N THR A 28 3.84 -12.40 1.53
CA THR A 28 4.43 -13.02 0.34
C THR A 28 5.96 -12.90 0.33
N LEU A 29 6.50 -11.73 0.71
CA LEU A 29 7.95 -11.53 0.81
C LEU A 29 8.58 -12.39 1.89
N SER A 30 7.93 -12.48 3.05
CA SER A 30 8.43 -13.28 4.18
C SER A 30 8.40 -14.78 3.87
N GLU A 31 7.33 -15.24 3.22
CA GLU A 31 7.20 -16.63 2.77
C GLU A 31 8.29 -16.96 1.75
N MET A 32 8.47 -16.09 0.75
CA MET A 32 9.51 -16.26 -0.25
C MET A 32 10.90 -16.28 0.40
N ASP A 33 11.23 -15.36 1.31
CA ASP A 33 12.53 -15.36 2.00
C ASP A 33 12.77 -16.66 2.79
N SER A 34 11.73 -17.17 3.46
CA SER A 34 11.80 -18.44 4.20
C SER A 34 12.03 -19.64 3.28
N ASP A 35 11.27 -19.75 2.19
CA ASP A 35 11.45 -20.80 1.20
C ASP A 35 12.83 -20.71 0.55
N ILE A 36 13.30 -19.48 0.38
CA ILE A 36 14.58 -19.20 -0.19
C ILE A 36 15.72 -19.72 0.71
N GLN A 37 15.62 -19.48 2.02
CA GLN A 37 16.60 -19.97 2.99
C GLN A 37 16.62 -21.49 3.10
N LYS A 38 15.46 -22.15 3.01
CA LYS A 38 15.38 -23.62 3.03
C LYS A 38 16.12 -24.22 1.84
N LEU A 39 15.87 -23.68 0.65
CA LEU A 39 16.47 -24.16 -0.59
C LEU A 39 17.98 -23.88 -0.67
N ALA A 40 18.45 -22.77 -0.10
CA ALA A 40 19.86 -22.42 -0.07
C ALA A 40 20.73 -23.42 0.72
N GLY A 41 20.13 -24.20 1.64
CA GLY A 41 20.83 -25.27 2.35
C GLY A 41 21.21 -26.46 1.47
N ASP A 42 20.51 -26.63 0.34
CA ASP A 42 20.63 -27.80 -0.55
C ASP A 42 21.38 -27.49 -1.87
N TRP A 43 21.83 -26.25 -2.09
CA TRP A 43 22.40 -25.80 -3.38
C TRP A 43 23.93 -25.64 -3.34
N GLU A 44 24.63 -26.18 -4.36
CA GLU A 44 26.09 -26.10 -4.49
C GLU A 44 26.54 -24.92 -5.38
N GLY A 45 27.48 -24.11 -4.87
CA GLY A 45 28.39 -23.27 -5.65
C GLY A 45 27.78 -22.22 -6.59
N SER A 46 27.54 -22.58 -7.86
CA SER A 46 27.16 -21.63 -8.92
C SER A 46 25.69 -21.23 -8.91
N GLU A 47 24.81 -22.05 -8.33
CA GLU A 47 23.37 -21.77 -8.24
C GLU A 47 23.07 -20.67 -7.22
N GLN A 48 23.95 -20.53 -6.22
CA GLN A 48 23.84 -19.54 -5.15
C GLN A 48 23.89 -18.09 -5.69
N GLU A 49 24.75 -17.82 -6.67
CA GLU A 49 24.99 -16.46 -7.18
C GLU A 49 23.83 -15.96 -8.07
N THR A 50 23.34 -16.82 -8.97
CA THR A 50 22.16 -16.54 -9.80
C THR A 50 20.95 -16.22 -8.92
N TYR A 51 20.82 -16.96 -7.84
CA TYR A 51 19.71 -16.82 -6.93
C TYR A 51 19.77 -15.58 -6.05
N GLN A 52 20.94 -15.23 -5.50
CA GLN A 52 21.11 -13.96 -4.80
C GLN A 52 20.69 -12.79 -5.70
N GLY A 53 20.96 -12.88 -7.00
CA GLY A 53 20.48 -11.93 -8.00
C GLY A 53 18.95 -11.91 -8.15
N ILE A 54 18.29 -13.07 -8.15
CA ILE A 54 16.81 -13.15 -8.23
C ILE A 54 16.17 -12.62 -6.94
N HIS A 55 16.68 -13.02 -5.77
CA HIS A 55 16.23 -12.54 -4.46
C HIS A 55 16.36 -11.02 -4.37
N GLY A 56 17.50 -10.47 -4.76
CA GLY A 56 17.72 -9.02 -4.79
C GLY A 56 16.74 -8.27 -5.69
N LYS A 57 16.46 -8.80 -6.90
CA LYS A 57 15.46 -8.22 -7.81
C LYS A 57 14.06 -8.22 -7.20
N TRP A 58 13.65 -9.33 -6.59
CA TRP A 58 12.34 -9.45 -5.96
C TRP A 58 12.19 -8.53 -4.75
N SER A 59 13.18 -8.52 -3.85
CA SER A 59 13.20 -7.62 -2.69
C SER A 59 13.12 -6.15 -3.14
N SER A 60 13.86 -5.78 -4.18
CA SER A 60 13.80 -4.44 -4.75
C SER A 60 12.42 -4.12 -5.36
N ALA A 61 11.82 -5.05 -6.10
CA ALA A 61 10.50 -4.86 -6.70
C ALA A 61 9.42 -4.66 -5.62
N ALA A 62 9.51 -5.42 -4.52
CA ALA A 62 8.54 -5.34 -3.45
C ALA A 62 8.70 -4.09 -2.59
N ASN A 63 9.93 -3.64 -2.35
CA ASN A 63 10.18 -2.34 -1.74
C ASN A 63 9.62 -1.19 -2.60
N ASN A 64 9.73 -1.29 -3.93
CA ASN A 64 9.13 -0.32 -4.84
C ASN A 64 7.60 -0.34 -4.76
N LEU A 65 6.97 -1.52 -4.74
CA LEU A 65 5.53 -1.65 -4.55
C LEU A 65 5.06 -1.04 -3.22
N LYS A 66 5.78 -1.30 -2.12
CA LYS A 66 5.51 -0.65 -0.82
C LYS A 66 5.57 0.87 -0.91
N SER A 67 6.57 1.41 -1.59
CA SER A 67 6.72 2.86 -1.78
C SER A 67 5.54 3.45 -2.55
N ILE A 68 5.15 2.82 -3.67
CA ILE A 68 4.02 3.26 -4.49
C ILE A 68 2.72 3.21 -3.67
N LEU A 69 2.47 2.12 -2.94
CA LEU A 69 1.27 1.99 -2.09
C LEU A 69 1.24 3.04 -0.98
N GLY A 70 2.40 3.35 -0.37
CA GLY A 70 2.52 4.44 0.60
C GLY A 70 2.17 5.81 0.00
N GLN A 71 2.61 6.08 -1.23
CA GLN A 71 2.27 7.31 -1.94
C GLN A 71 0.77 7.40 -2.26
N ILE A 72 0.16 6.30 -2.71
CA ILE A 72 -1.28 6.23 -2.99
C ILE A 72 -2.08 6.50 -1.72
N ARG A 73 -1.69 5.88 -0.60
CA ARG A 73 -2.31 6.13 0.70
C ARG A 73 -2.19 7.60 1.12
N GLY A 74 -1.01 8.19 1.00
CA GLY A 74 -0.80 9.60 1.32
C GLY A 74 -1.71 10.53 0.50
N ALA A 75 -1.80 10.31 -0.81
CA ALA A 75 -2.68 11.08 -1.69
C ALA A 75 -4.16 10.93 -1.31
N LEU A 76 -4.58 9.74 -0.86
CA LEU A 76 -5.95 9.48 -0.43
C LEU A 76 -6.29 10.18 0.90
N ASP A 77 -5.36 10.17 1.86
CA ASP A 77 -5.50 10.88 3.13
C ASP A 77 -5.58 12.40 2.90
N GLU A 78 -4.71 12.96 2.04
CA GLU A 78 -4.75 14.37 1.64
C GLU A 78 -6.09 14.74 0.97
N ASN A 79 -6.58 13.91 0.04
CA ASN A 79 -7.86 14.14 -0.61
C ASN A 79 -9.02 14.17 0.39
N THR A 80 -9.02 13.22 1.33
CA THR A 80 -10.04 13.12 2.38
C THR A 80 -10.04 14.35 3.28
N ALA A 81 -8.87 14.82 3.70
CA ALA A 81 -8.71 16.03 4.50
C ALA A 81 -9.24 17.27 3.76
N ALA A 82 -8.84 17.47 2.49
CA ALA A 82 -9.26 18.60 1.67
C ALA A 82 -10.79 18.64 1.45
N VAL A 83 -11.42 17.48 1.25
CA VAL A 83 -12.87 17.36 1.14
C VAL A 83 -13.56 17.73 2.46
N SER A 84 -13.03 17.27 3.60
CA SER A 84 -13.57 17.60 4.92
C SER A 84 -13.48 19.10 5.22
N GLU A 85 -12.33 19.72 4.95
CA GLU A 85 -12.13 21.17 5.14
C GLU A 85 -13.09 21.99 4.26
N THR A 86 -13.20 21.63 2.98
CA THR A 86 -14.11 22.32 2.05
C THR A 86 -15.56 22.21 2.51
N ARG A 87 -15.98 21.06 3.04
CA ARG A 87 -17.31 20.88 3.63
C ARG A 87 -17.50 21.75 4.88
N GLY A 88 -16.51 21.82 5.76
CA GLY A 88 -16.56 22.69 6.94
C GLY A 88 -16.77 24.16 6.59
N ARG A 89 -16.07 24.65 5.56
CA ARG A 89 -16.22 26.02 5.04
C ARG A 89 -17.60 26.28 4.43
N VAL A 90 -18.14 25.33 3.67
CA VAL A 90 -19.49 25.46 3.09
C VAL A 90 -20.56 25.43 4.18
N ALA A 91 -20.41 24.57 5.18
CA ALA A 91 -21.35 24.50 6.30
C ALA A 91 -21.34 25.78 7.13
N SER A 92 -20.17 26.37 7.39
CA SER A 92 -20.07 27.64 8.13
C SER A 92 -20.61 28.82 7.33
N SER A 93 -20.45 28.85 5.99
CA SER A 93 -21.04 29.91 5.17
C SER A 93 -22.57 29.84 5.15
N LEU A 94 -23.14 28.63 5.05
CA LEU A 94 -24.60 28.42 5.05
C LEU A 94 -25.26 28.65 6.41
N ALA A 95 -24.52 28.50 7.52
CA ALA A 95 -25.02 28.78 8.87
C ALA A 95 -24.93 30.27 9.25
N GLY A 96 -24.21 31.07 8.46
CA GLY A 96 -24.06 32.51 8.64
C GLY A 96 -25.01 33.37 7.79
N GLU A 97 -25.75 32.75 6.86
CA GLU A 97 -26.96 33.30 6.22
C GLU A 97 -28.22 32.94 7.03
#